data_AF-A0A8B7YW21-F1
#
_entry.id   AF-A0A8B7YW21-F1
#
_cell.length_a   1.000
_cell.length_b   1.000
_cell.length_c   1.000
_cell.angle_alpha   90.00
_cell.angle_beta   90.00
_cell.angle_gamma   90.00
#
_symmetry.space_group_name_H-M   'P 1'
#
loop_
_entity.id
_entity.type
_entity.pdbx_description
1 polymer ?
#
loop_
_entity_poly.entity_id
_entity_poly.type
_entity_poly.pdbx_seq_one_letter_code
_entity_poly.pdbx_strand_id
1 'polypeptide(L)'
;MQYSTKKCILTYSGAIMFAFGFGIMLDGIFYRTTGATSGAVLNSAGNAVVKSVPHWCGLLLILLGARNFTFGIAQWKYGVNCCGGGACEVLFVNLMALIVSLAAVGLAILGSWDVLNNASASSIGSVPDFTYLISIWFMSLMCAILALMSMCAGCLPVGEPQEEIVEDY
;
A
#
# COMPACT_ATOMS: atom_id res chain seq x y z
N MET A 1 -0.33 26.81 -9.02
CA MET A 1 -1.26 25.79 -8.46
C MET A 1 -0.77 24.35 -8.60
N GLN A 2 -0.23 23.91 -9.75
CA GLN A 2 0.14 22.49 -10.00
C GLN A 2 1.19 21.91 -9.03
N TYR A 3 2.16 22.71 -8.57
CA TYR A 3 3.21 22.28 -7.64
C TYR A 3 2.65 21.85 -6.27
N SER A 4 1.64 22.57 -5.77
CA SER A 4 0.99 22.27 -4.48
C SER A 4 0.17 20.96 -4.56
N THR A 5 -0.49 20.71 -5.68
CA THR A 5 -1.30 19.49 -5.89
C THR A 5 -0.45 18.22 -5.91
N LYS A 6 0.66 18.23 -6.66
CA LYS A 6 1.60 17.08 -6.74
C LYS A 6 2.18 16.75 -5.36
N LYS A 7 2.62 17.77 -4.62
CA LYS A 7 3.12 17.65 -3.25
C LYS A 7 2.10 16.99 -2.31
N CYS A 8 0.87 17.51 -2.29
CA CYS A 8 -0.18 17.00 -1.43
C CYS A 8 -0.49 15.54 -1.75
N ILE A 9 -0.63 15.19 -3.03
CA ILE A 9 -0.93 13.81 -3.45
C ILE A 9 0.15 12.87 -2.94
N LEU A 10 1.44 13.13 -3.21
CA LEU A 10 2.55 12.22 -2.83
C LEU A 10 2.71 12.11 -1.30
N THR A 11 2.52 13.21 -0.58
CA THR A 11 2.62 13.22 0.88
C THR A 11 1.48 12.43 1.52
N TYR A 12 0.23 12.72 1.15
CA TYR A 12 -0.92 12.04 1.72
C TYR A 12 -1.00 10.57 1.29
N SER A 13 -0.75 10.26 0.02
CA SER A 13 -0.74 8.88 -0.45
C SER A 13 0.37 8.08 0.24
N GLY A 14 1.57 8.65 0.40
CA GLY A 14 2.67 8.00 1.13
C GLY A 14 2.33 7.73 2.60
N ALA A 15 1.75 8.70 3.30
CA ALA A 15 1.36 8.53 4.70
C ALA A 15 0.23 7.48 4.88
N ILE A 16 -0.77 7.50 4.00
CA ILE A 16 -1.87 6.53 4.04
C ILE A 16 -1.37 5.13 3.67
N MET A 17 -0.53 4.99 2.63
CA MET A 17 0.08 3.71 2.26
C MET A 17 0.98 3.15 3.36
N PHE A 18 1.69 4.01 4.10
CA PHE A 18 2.45 3.60 5.28
C PHE A 18 1.53 3.01 6.36
N ALA A 19 0.45 3.73 6.69
CA ALA A 19 -0.50 3.29 7.71
C ALA A 19 -1.22 1.98 7.33
N PHE A 20 -1.69 1.87 6.09
CA PHE A 20 -2.29 0.65 5.58
C PHE A 20 -1.29 -0.49 5.43
N GLY A 21 -0.04 -0.22 5.01
CA GLY A 21 1.02 -1.22 5.00
C GLY A 21 1.27 -1.82 6.38
N PHE A 22 1.23 -0.98 7.42
CA PHE A 22 1.32 -1.44 8.81
C PHE A 22 0.10 -2.28 9.24
N GLY A 23 -1.10 -1.87 8.87
CA GLY A 23 -2.32 -2.67 9.10
C GLY A 23 -2.25 -4.04 8.43
N ILE A 24 -1.88 -4.10 7.15
CA ILE A 24 -1.70 -5.33 6.38
C ILE A 24 -0.62 -6.22 7.01
N MET A 25 0.47 -5.62 7.51
CA MET A 25 1.53 -6.37 8.19
C MET A 25 1.00 -7.05 9.46
N LEU A 26 0.28 -6.32 10.30
CA LEU A 26 -0.31 -6.86 11.53
C LEU A 26 -1.36 -7.93 11.24
N ASP A 27 -2.30 -7.64 10.33
CA ASP A 27 -3.34 -8.61 9.93
C ASP A 27 -2.72 -9.87 9.32
N GLY A 28 -1.63 -9.74 8.55
CA GLY A 28 -0.89 -10.88 8.03
C GLY A 28 -0.22 -11.73 9.12
N ILE A 29 0.32 -11.10 10.17
CA ILE A 29 0.86 -11.80 11.34
C ILE A 29 -0.26 -12.53 12.10
N PHE A 30 -1.37 -11.85 12.38
CA PHE A 30 -2.50 -12.45 13.09
C PHE A 30 -3.15 -13.58 12.29
N TYR A 31 -3.32 -13.42 10.98
CA TYR A 31 -3.81 -14.49 10.11
C TYR A 31 -2.92 -15.73 10.17
N ARG A 32 -1.58 -15.54 10.17
CA ARG A 32 -0.62 -16.64 10.31
C ARG A 32 -0.74 -17.36 11.66
N THR A 33 -0.93 -16.63 12.76
CA THR A 33 -1.00 -17.23 14.10
C THR A 33 -2.35 -17.89 14.38
N THR A 34 -3.46 -17.32 13.90
CA THR A 34 -4.82 -17.80 14.20
C THR A 34 -5.20 -18.99 13.32
N GLY A 35 -4.74 -19.00 12.06
CA GLY A 35 -4.88 -20.14 11.15
C GLY A 35 -4.05 -21.38 11.50
N ALA A 36 -3.26 -21.36 12.58
CA ALA A 36 -2.57 -22.54 13.13
C ALA A 36 -3.43 -23.29 14.16
N THR A 37 -4.48 -22.64 14.69
CA THR A 37 -5.40 -23.17 15.70
C THR A 37 -6.73 -23.66 15.13
N SER A 38 -7.14 -23.17 13.96
CA SER A 38 -8.28 -23.71 13.22
C SER A 38 -7.84 -24.97 12.46
N GLY A 39 -8.28 -26.15 12.91
CA GLY A 39 -7.94 -27.47 12.34
C GLY A 39 -8.37 -27.72 10.87
N ALA A 40 -8.64 -26.67 10.11
CA ALA A 40 -8.83 -26.73 8.67
C ALA A 40 -7.45 -26.93 8.00
N VAL A 41 -7.19 -28.17 7.60
CA VAL A 41 -6.02 -28.54 6.80
C VAL A 41 -6.16 -27.89 5.41
N LEU A 42 -5.79 -26.62 5.29
CA LEU A 42 -5.56 -25.98 3.99
C LEU A 42 -4.39 -26.72 3.31
N ASN A 43 -4.64 -27.23 2.11
CA ASN A 43 -3.71 -28.05 1.31
C ASN A 43 -2.29 -27.47 1.27
N SER A 44 -1.30 -28.35 1.48
CA SER A 44 -0.04 -28.12 2.18
C SER A 44 1.08 -27.35 1.45
N ALA A 45 0.78 -26.58 0.41
CA ALA A 45 1.77 -25.68 -0.22
C ALA A 45 1.23 -24.27 -0.46
N GLY A 46 -0.04 -24.12 -0.86
CA GLY A 46 -0.70 -22.82 -1.00
C GLY A 46 -0.89 -22.10 0.34
N ASN A 47 -1.12 -22.88 1.40
CA ASN A 47 -1.34 -22.36 2.76
C ASN A 47 -0.14 -21.59 3.32
N ALA A 48 1.09 -22.02 3.03
CA ALA A 48 2.30 -21.35 3.52
C ALA A 48 2.48 -19.97 2.87
N VAL A 49 2.28 -19.89 1.54
CA VAL A 49 2.39 -18.66 0.76
C VAL A 49 1.30 -17.66 1.17
N VAL A 50 0.04 -18.10 1.28
CA VAL A 50 -1.07 -17.23 1.69
C VAL A 50 -0.91 -16.73 3.14
N LYS A 51 -0.25 -17.50 4.01
CA LYS A 51 0.04 -17.08 5.41
C LYS A 51 1.28 -16.20 5.55
N SER A 52 2.29 -16.35 4.71
CA SER A 52 3.55 -15.60 4.85
C SER A 52 3.63 -14.37 3.95
N VAL A 53 2.98 -14.35 2.79
CA VAL A 53 3.17 -13.23 1.85
C VAL A 53 2.51 -11.92 2.33
N PRO A 54 1.32 -11.90 2.98
CA PRO A 54 0.68 -10.65 3.39
C PRO A 54 1.54 -9.78 4.32
N HIS A 55 2.29 -10.37 5.26
CA HIS A 55 3.14 -9.57 6.16
C HIS A 55 4.32 -8.93 5.41
N TRP A 56 4.92 -9.63 4.44
CA TRP A 56 5.97 -9.07 3.59
C TRP A 56 5.42 -7.99 2.66
N CYS A 57 4.21 -8.17 2.11
CA CYS A 57 3.53 -7.13 1.36
C CYS A 57 3.32 -5.88 2.21
N GLY A 58 2.84 -6.04 3.46
CA GLY A 58 2.70 -4.92 4.39
C GLY A 58 4.02 -4.20 4.67
N LEU A 59 5.10 -4.94 4.93
CA LEU A 59 6.43 -4.37 5.13
C LEU A 59 6.94 -3.60 3.91
N LEU A 60 6.78 -4.15 2.71
CA LEU A 60 7.16 -3.47 1.48
C LEU A 60 6.33 -2.20 1.26
N LEU A 61 5.02 -2.24 1.53
CA LEU A 61 4.15 -1.06 1.44
C LEU A 61 4.50 0.03 2.46
N ILE A 62 4.95 -0.35 3.67
CA ILE A 62 5.51 0.59 4.65
C ILE A 62 6.72 1.33 4.05
N LEU A 63 7.68 0.58 3.49
CA LEU A 63 8.91 1.15 2.93
C LEU A 63 8.63 2.03 1.69
N LEU A 64 7.76 1.56 0.80
CA LEU A 64 7.37 2.30 -0.41
C LEU A 64 6.51 3.53 -0.07
N GLY A 65 5.61 3.42 0.91
CA GLY A 65 4.82 4.54 1.43
C GLY A 65 5.70 5.61 2.09
N ALA A 66 6.66 5.19 2.92
CA ALA A 66 7.66 6.09 3.49
C ALA A 66 8.47 6.80 2.39
N ARG A 67 8.88 6.08 1.34
CA ARG A 67 9.58 6.70 0.21
C ARG A 67 8.71 7.73 -0.50
N ASN A 68 7.43 7.40 -0.76
CA ASN A 68 6.48 8.32 -1.39
C ASN A 68 6.24 9.58 -0.55
N PHE A 69 6.15 9.41 0.78
CA PHE A 69 6.07 10.52 1.74
C PHE A 69 7.33 11.41 1.69
N THR A 70 8.52 10.81 1.65
CA THR A 70 9.77 11.58 1.53
C THR A 70 9.88 12.33 0.21
N PHE A 71 9.31 11.84 -0.90
CA PHE A 71 9.25 12.62 -2.15
C PHE A 71 8.41 13.88 -1.98
N GLY A 72 7.25 13.78 -1.31
CA GLY A 72 6.41 14.94 -1.03
C GLY A 72 7.09 16.00 -0.14
N ILE A 73 7.83 15.56 0.89
CA ILE A 73 8.55 16.47 1.80
C ILE A 73 9.85 17.02 1.21
N ALA A 74 10.62 16.21 0.49
CA ALA A 74 11.88 16.67 -0.11
C ALA A 74 11.62 17.72 -1.20
N GLN A 75 10.54 17.57 -1.97
CA GLN A 75 10.05 18.62 -2.87
C GLN A 75 9.69 19.90 -2.09
N TRP A 76 9.09 19.76 -0.90
CA TRP A 76 8.72 20.91 -0.07
C TRP A 76 9.90 21.72 0.47
N LYS A 77 10.98 21.07 0.92
CA LYS A 77 12.04 21.76 1.67
C LYS A 77 13.16 22.28 0.78
N TYR A 78 13.50 21.56 -0.28
CA TYR A 78 14.70 21.88 -1.04
C TYR A 78 14.40 22.57 -2.36
N GLY A 79 13.18 22.49 -2.90
CA GLY A 79 12.89 23.03 -4.24
C GLY A 79 13.72 22.39 -5.36
N VAL A 80 14.58 21.42 -5.02
CA VAL A 80 15.52 20.77 -5.92
C VAL A 80 15.16 19.30 -6.08
N ASN A 81 15.46 18.79 -7.27
CA ASN A 81 15.57 17.36 -7.59
C ASN A 81 16.69 16.63 -6.79
N CYS A 82 17.23 17.21 -5.71
CA CYS A 82 18.49 16.81 -5.05
C CYS A 82 18.43 15.52 -4.21
N CYS A 83 17.47 14.65 -4.48
CA CYS A 83 17.53 13.24 -4.10
C CYS A 83 16.98 12.39 -5.25
N GLY A 84 17.54 12.49 -6.46
CA GLY A 84 17.27 11.55 -7.56
C GLY A 84 15.83 11.45 -8.08
N GLY A 85 14.89 12.23 -7.50
CA GLY A 85 13.45 12.14 -7.68
C GLY A 85 12.94 12.69 -9.00
N GLY A 86 13.44 12.15 -10.11
CA GLY A 86 12.82 12.33 -11.41
C GLY A 86 11.43 11.68 -11.44
N ALA A 87 10.59 12.09 -12.40
CA ALA A 87 9.29 11.46 -12.63
C ALA A 87 9.41 9.92 -12.71
N CYS A 88 10.52 9.41 -13.26
CA CYS A 88 10.83 7.98 -13.35
C CYS A 88 10.96 7.29 -11.98
N GLU A 89 11.54 7.93 -10.97
CA GLU A 89 11.70 7.31 -9.64
C GLU A 89 10.35 7.24 -8.92
N VAL A 90 9.55 8.31 -9.00
CA VAL A 90 8.19 8.34 -8.47
C VAL A 90 7.33 7.28 -9.16
N LEU A 91 7.44 7.15 -10.49
CA LEU A 91 6.75 6.12 -11.25
C LEU A 91 7.19 4.71 -10.84
N PHE A 92 8.50 4.48 -10.67
CA PHE A 92 9.02 3.17 -10.29
C PHE A 92 8.56 2.74 -8.89
N VAL A 93 8.66 3.62 -7.89
CA VAL A 93 8.24 3.34 -6.51
C VAL A 93 6.74 3.03 -6.45
N ASN A 94 5.91 3.82 -7.16
CA ASN A 94 4.48 3.61 -7.15
C ASN A 94 4.05 2.41 -8.02
N LEU A 95 4.78 2.10 -9.10
CA LEU A 95 4.56 0.86 -9.85
C LEU A 95 4.88 -0.38 -9.00
N MET A 96 5.96 -0.35 -8.24
CA MET A 96 6.28 -1.43 -7.30
C MET A 96 5.21 -1.56 -6.22
N ALA A 97 4.74 -0.44 -5.68
CA ALA A 97 3.67 -0.46 -4.69
C ALA A 97 2.34 -0.98 -5.25
N LEU A 98 2.05 -0.67 -6.52
CA LEU A 98 0.89 -1.21 -7.23
C LEU A 98 0.99 -2.73 -7.38
N ILE A 99 2.15 -3.25 -7.83
CA ILE A 99 2.38 -4.69 -7.99
C ILE A 99 2.23 -5.41 -6.64
N VAL A 100 2.86 -4.89 -5.58
CA VAL A 100 2.77 -5.47 -4.22
C VAL A 100 1.33 -5.45 -3.70
N SER A 101 0.60 -4.35 -3.92
CA SER A 101 -0.80 -4.22 -3.52
C SER A 101 -1.71 -5.21 -4.24
N LEU A 102 -1.56 -5.34 -5.57
CA LEU A 102 -2.36 -6.28 -6.38
C LEU A 102 -2.04 -7.74 -6.05
N ALA A 103 -0.77 -8.05 -5.73
CA ALA A 103 -0.39 -9.39 -5.25
C ALA A 103 -1.07 -9.71 -3.91
N ALA A 104 -1.09 -8.76 -2.97
CA ALA A 104 -1.79 -8.93 -1.69
C ALA A 104 -3.31 -9.11 -1.86
N VAL A 105 -3.94 -8.34 -2.76
CA VAL A 105 -5.35 -8.50 -3.14
C VAL A 105 -5.62 -9.90 -3.68
N GLY A 106 -4.81 -10.37 -4.64
CA GLY A 106 -4.97 -11.69 -5.25
C GLY A 106 -4.89 -12.82 -4.23
N LEU A 107 -3.92 -12.76 -3.32
CA LEU A 107 -3.75 -13.75 -2.25
C LEU A 107 -4.88 -13.70 -1.22
N ALA A 108 -5.37 -12.51 -0.88
CA ALA A 108 -6.49 -12.36 0.04
C ALA A 108 -7.79 -12.94 -0.56
N ILE A 109 -8.02 -12.74 -1.86
CA ILE A 109 -9.16 -13.34 -2.58
C ILE A 109 -9.04 -14.86 -2.60
N LEU A 110 -7.86 -15.40 -2.93
CA LEU A 110 -7.62 -16.84 -2.94
C LEU A 110 -7.85 -17.46 -1.55
N GLY A 111 -7.32 -16.85 -0.49
CA GLY A 111 -7.56 -17.30 0.88
C GLY A 111 -9.02 -17.21 1.29
N SER A 112 -9.72 -16.14 0.87
CA SER A 112 -11.15 -15.96 1.17
C SER A 112 -12.00 -17.02 0.48
N TRP A 113 -11.66 -17.39 -0.76
CA TRP A 113 -12.34 -18.44 -1.52
C TRP A 113 -12.24 -19.80 -0.81
N ASP A 114 -11.06 -20.14 -0.29
CA ASP A 114 -10.84 -21.38 0.47
C ASP A 114 -11.66 -21.41 1.77
N VAL A 115 -11.75 -20.28 2.49
CA VAL A 115 -12.58 -20.19 3.70
C VAL A 115 -14.07 -20.32 3.35
N LEU A 116 -14.53 -19.64 2.30
CA LEU A 116 -15.94 -19.66 1.90
C LEU A 116 -16.41 -21.03 1.42
N ASN A 117 -15.56 -21.80 0.74
CA ASN A 117 -15.92 -23.15 0.28
C ASN A 117 -16.00 -24.18 1.43
N ASN A 118 -15.35 -23.91 2.57
CA ASN A 118 -15.27 -24.84 3.69
C ASN A 118 -16.09 -24.39 4.93
N ALA A 119 -16.58 -23.16 4.96
CA ALA A 119 -17.36 -22.63 6.08
C ALA A 119 -18.88 -22.79 5.86
N SER A 120 -19.62 -23.13 6.91
CA SER A 120 -21.09 -23.01 6.91
C SER A 120 -21.50 -21.53 6.86
N ALA A 121 -22.50 -21.17 6.05
CA ALA A 121 -22.95 -19.79 5.86
C ALA A 121 -23.31 -19.04 7.17
N SER A 122 -23.72 -19.77 8.21
CA SER A 122 -24.06 -19.24 9.53
C SER A 122 -22.85 -18.82 10.40
N SER A 123 -21.62 -19.15 10.01
CA SER A 123 -20.41 -18.91 10.82
C SER A 123 -19.40 -17.97 10.17
N ILE A 124 -19.61 -17.52 8.92
CA ILE A 124 -18.60 -16.76 8.16
C ILE A 124 -18.18 -15.46 8.87
N GLY A 125 -19.12 -14.75 9.49
CA GLY A 125 -18.84 -13.51 10.21
C GLY A 125 -18.10 -13.70 11.55
N SER A 126 -18.05 -14.93 12.08
CA SER A 126 -17.35 -15.27 13.32
C SER A 126 -16.04 -16.01 13.10
N VAL A 127 -15.62 -16.22 11.84
CA VAL A 127 -14.33 -16.82 11.48
C VAL A 127 -13.28 -15.70 11.42
N PRO A 128 -12.34 -15.63 12.40
CA PRO A 128 -11.34 -14.56 12.45
C PRO A 128 -10.48 -14.50 11.18
N ASP A 129 -10.17 -15.67 10.62
CA ASP A 129 -9.39 -15.83 9.39
C ASP A 129 -10.04 -15.07 8.21
N PHE A 130 -11.37 -15.08 8.10
CA PHE A 130 -12.09 -14.35 7.05
C PHE A 130 -12.03 -12.84 7.27
N THR A 131 -12.14 -12.40 8.53
CA THR A 131 -12.05 -10.97 8.90
C THR A 131 -10.66 -10.39 8.58
N TYR A 132 -9.58 -11.13 8.85
CA TYR A 132 -8.23 -10.68 8.49
C TYR A 132 -8.04 -10.63 6.98
N LEU A 133 -8.52 -11.63 6.25
CA LEU A 133 -8.40 -11.67 4.79
C LEU A 133 -9.18 -10.53 4.11
N ILE A 134 -10.40 -10.21 4.56
CA ILE A 134 -11.18 -9.10 4.00
C ILE A 134 -10.54 -7.74 4.32
N SER A 135 -9.94 -7.60 5.52
CA SER A 135 -9.20 -6.41 5.92
C SER A 135 -7.96 -6.18 5.04
N ILE A 136 -7.15 -7.23 4.87
CA ILE A 136 -5.97 -7.21 3.98
C ILE A 136 -6.39 -6.86 2.55
N TRP A 137 -7.48 -7.47 2.05
CA TRP A 137 -8.02 -7.17 0.72
C TRP A 137 -8.38 -5.70 0.57
N PHE A 138 -9.17 -5.15 1.51
CA PHE A 138 -9.63 -3.77 1.46
C PHE A 138 -8.47 -2.77 1.54
N MET A 139 -7.57 -2.92 2.51
CA MET A 139 -6.41 -2.03 2.68
C MET A 139 -5.46 -2.10 1.47
N SER A 140 -5.23 -3.30 0.94
CA SER A 140 -4.37 -3.49 -0.25
C SER A 140 -5.00 -2.86 -1.49
N LEU A 141 -6.32 -2.96 -1.66
CA LEU A 141 -7.03 -2.29 -2.76
C LEU A 141 -6.90 -0.76 -2.65
N MET A 142 -7.05 -0.20 -1.45
CA MET A 142 -6.83 1.23 -1.23
C MET A 142 -5.39 1.64 -1.55
N CYS A 143 -4.38 0.84 -1.16
CA CYS A 143 -2.98 1.09 -1.53
C CYS A 143 -2.76 1.06 -3.05
N ALA A 144 -3.41 0.15 -3.78
CA ALA A 144 -3.33 0.10 -5.25
C ALA A 144 -3.90 1.38 -5.89
N ILE A 145 -5.04 1.87 -5.40
CA ILE A 145 -5.63 3.14 -5.87
C ILE A 145 -4.70 4.32 -5.59
N LEU A 146 -4.14 4.39 -4.39
CA LEU A 146 -3.21 5.47 -3.99
C LEU A 146 -1.91 5.44 -4.81
N ALA A 147 -1.41 4.24 -5.13
CA ALA A 147 -0.26 4.06 -6.01
C ALA A 147 -0.56 4.58 -7.42
N LEU A 148 -1.72 4.26 -8.00
CA LEU A 148 -2.15 4.79 -9.30
C LEU A 148 -2.27 6.32 -9.29
N MET A 149 -2.91 6.89 -8.26
CA MET A 149 -3.01 8.35 -8.11
C MET A 149 -1.64 9.01 -8.03
N SER A 150 -0.69 8.38 -7.33
CA SER A 150 0.68 8.87 -7.19
C SER A 150 1.48 8.74 -8.49
N MET A 151 1.24 7.70 -9.30
CA MET A 151 1.80 7.58 -10.65
C MET A 151 1.29 8.72 -11.55
N CYS A 152 -0.02 8.99 -11.55
CA CYS A 152 -0.59 10.11 -12.28
C CYS A 152 0.02 11.45 -11.84
N ALA A 153 0.21 11.65 -10.53
CA ALA A 153 0.86 12.85 -10.00
C ALA A 153 2.35 12.93 -10.39
N GLY A 154 3.04 11.78 -10.48
CA GLY A 154 4.42 11.68 -10.95
C GLY A 154 4.60 12.24 -12.37
N CYS A 155 3.62 11.99 -13.25
CA CYS A 155 3.59 12.47 -14.64
C CYS A 155 3.24 13.96 -14.79
N LEU A 156 2.74 14.62 -13.74
CA LEU A 156 2.45 16.06 -13.83
C LEU A 156 3.75 16.86 -13.93
N PRO A 157 3.87 17.80 -14.89
CA PRO A 157 5.02 18.66 -15.02
C PRO A 157 5.19 19.48 -13.74
N VAL A 158 6.43 19.61 -13.28
CA VAL A 158 6.76 20.47 -12.17
C VAL A 158 6.80 21.89 -12.74
N GLY A 159 5.74 22.67 -12.53
CA GLY A 159 5.78 24.10 -12.84
C GLY A 159 6.93 24.74 -12.06
N GLU A 160 7.68 25.64 -12.70
CA GLU A 160 8.78 26.37 -12.06
C GLU A 160 8.29 27.00 -10.73
N PRO A 161 9.12 27.00 -9.68
CA PRO A 161 8.79 27.75 -8.47
C PRO A 161 8.55 29.20 -8.89
N GLN A 162 7.39 29.76 -8.53
CA GLN A 162 7.20 31.19 -8.70
C GLN A 162 8.20 31.87 -7.79
N GLU A 163 9.18 32.57 -8.37
CA GLU A 163 10.02 33.49 -7.61
C GLU A 163 9.08 34.44 -6.87
N GLU A 164 9.11 34.41 -5.55
CA GLU A 164 8.55 35.50 -4.75
C GLU A 164 9.34 36.75 -5.15
N ILE A 165 8.71 37.63 -5.90
CA ILE A 165 9.21 38.97 -6.12
C ILE A 165 9.14 39.65 -4.75
N VAL A 166 10.26 39.64 -4.03
CA VAL A 166 10.43 40.49 -2.86
C VAL A 166 10.56 41.91 -3.41
N GLU A 167 9.43 42.61 -3.49
CA GLU A 167 9.45 44.06 -3.67
C GLU A 167 9.97 44.67 -2.36
N ASP A 168 11.28 44.96 -2.32
CA ASP A 168 11.86 45.88 -1.35
C ASP A 168 11.21 47.26 -1.56
N TYR A 169 10.30 47.64 -0.65
CA TYR A 169 9.76 48.99 -0.50
C TYR A 169 10.49 49.74 0.62
#